data_AF-A0A846CLQ5-F1
#
_entry.id   AF-A0A846CLQ5-F1
#
_cell.length_a   1.000
_cell.length_b   1.000
_cell.length_c   1.000
_cell.angle_alpha   90.00
_cell.angle_beta   90.00
_cell.angle_gamma   90.00
#
_symmetry.space_group_name_H-M   'P 1'
#
loop_
_entity.id
_entity.type
_entity.pdbx_description
1 polymer ?
#
loop_
_entity_poly.entity_id
_entity_poly.type
_entity_poly.pdbx_seq_one_letter_code
_entity_poly.pdbx_strand_id
1 'polypeptide(L)'
;MYAVWAVGNYCLKAEAKFKQIKCQTLIIFGMDDMQEFERLGLAKMEDHNFLSQVIPHAKMVEFPEGTICMMNQIPEKVAEVV
;
A
#
# COMPACT_ATOMS: atom_id res chain seq x y z
N MET A 1 -2.06 23.20 10.05
CA MET A 1 -0.95 22.39 9.48
C MET A 1 -0.61 21.16 10.34
N TYR A 2 -1.58 20.59 11.07
CA TYR A 2 -1.33 19.45 11.96
C TYR A 2 -1.23 18.13 11.17
N ALA A 3 -2.05 17.94 10.13
CA ALA A 3 -2.09 16.71 9.35
C ALA A 3 -0.73 16.35 8.70
N VAL A 4 -0.09 17.31 8.02
CA VAL A 4 1.22 17.08 7.39
C VAL A 4 2.29 16.71 8.42
N TRP A 5 2.30 17.39 9.57
CA TRP A 5 3.25 17.10 10.64
C TRP A 5 2.99 15.74 11.30
N ALA A 6 1.72 15.38 11.51
CA ALA A 6 1.33 14.08 12.05
C ALA A 6 1.73 12.93 11.11
N VAL A 7 1.51 13.10 9.79
CA VAL A 7 1.95 12.12 8.77
C VAL A 7 3.47 12.01 8.77
N GLY A 8 4.20 13.13 8.74
CA GLY A 8 5.66 13.12 8.79
C GLY A 8 6.21 12.37 10.00
N ASN A 9 5.69 12.67 11.20
CA ASN A 9 6.08 11.97 12.43
C ASN A 9 5.72 10.49 12.43
N TYR A 10 4.60 10.11 11.83
CA TYR A 10 4.22 8.70 11.68
C TYR A 10 5.21 7.97 10.78
N CYS A 11 5.55 8.55 9.62
CA CYS A 11 6.45 7.96 8.64
C CYS A 11 7.84 7.67 9.22
N LEU A 12 8.36 8.51 10.12
CA LEU A 12 9.64 8.28 10.82
C LEU A 12 9.69 6.95 11.60
N LYS A 13 8.54 6.42 12.02
CA LYS A 13 8.43 5.19 12.82
C LYS A 13 7.75 4.04 12.07
N ALA A 14 7.26 4.29 10.86
CA ALA A 14 6.42 3.34 10.13
C ALA A 14 7.16 2.04 9.83
N GLU A 15 8.39 2.13 9.30
CA GLU A 15 9.21 0.96 8.98
C GLU A 15 9.45 0.06 10.21
N ALA A 16 9.89 0.66 11.33
CA ALA A 16 10.16 -0.06 12.56
C ALA A 16 8.91 -0.73 13.14
N LYS A 17 7.72 -0.17 12.88
CA LYS A 17 6.44 -0.79 13.26
C LYS A 17 6.06 -1.94 12.33
N PHE A 18 6.20 -1.78 11.01
CA PHE A 18 5.90 -2.84 10.05
C PHE A 18 6.78 -4.09 10.25
N LYS A 19 8.07 -3.92 10.62
CA LYS A 19 8.97 -5.04 10.98
C LYS A 19 8.49 -5.88 12.19
N GLN A 20 7.59 -5.35 13.00
CA GLN A 20 7.04 -6.04 14.17
C GLN A 20 5.88 -6.98 13.81
N ILE A 21 5.34 -6.92 12.59
CA ILE A 21 4.31 -7.86 12.13
C ILE A 21 4.92 -9.27 12.09
N LYS A 22 4.22 -10.24 12.69
CA LYS A 22 4.68 -11.64 12.82
C LYS A 22 3.73 -12.65 12.18
N CYS A 23 2.60 -12.21 11.64
CA CYS A 23 1.57 -13.06 11.07
C CYS A 23 1.57 -13.02 9.55
N GLN A 24 1.03 -14.06 8.91
CA GLN A 24 0.82 -14.07 7.46
C GLN A 24 0.10 -12.78 7.05
N THR A 25 0.72 -12.05 6.13
CA THR A 25 0.25 -10.73 5.71
C THR A 25 -0.03 -10.76 4.21
N LEU A 26 -1.18 -10.23 3.81
CA LEU A 26 -1.54 -9.98 2.42
C LEU A 26 -1.54 -8.47 2.19
N ILE A 27 -0.83 -8.03 1.15
CA ILE A 27 -0.79 -6.63 0.70
C ILE A 27 -1.46 -6.59 -0.67
N ILE A 28 -2.44 -5.71 -0.81
CA ILE A 28 -3.18 -5.54 -2.07
C ILE A 28 -2.97 -4.10 -2.56
N PHE A 29 -2.56 -3.95 -3.82
CA PHE A 29 -2.36 -2.66 -4.46
C PHE A 29 -3.22 -2.51 -5.71
N GLY A 30 -3.87 -1.36 -5.82
CA GLY A 30 -4.46 -0.89 -7.06
C GLY A 30 -3.47 -0.06 -7.86
N MET A 31 -3.15 -0.47 -9.09
CA MET A 31 -2.07 0.14 -9.86
C MET A 31 -2.48 1.43 -10.58
N ASP A 32 -3.76 1.61 -10.91
CA ASP A 32 -4.24 2.84 -11.54
C ASP A 32 -3.99 4.06 -10.64
N ASP A 33 -4.26 3.92 -9.35
CA ASP A 33 -4.01 4.98 -8.37
C ASP A 33 -2.51 5.28 -8.21
N MET A 34 -1.65 4.25 -8.25
CA MET A 34 -0.21 4.44 -8.17
C MET A 34 0.34 5.21 -9.37
N GLN A 35 -0.17 4.92 -10.57
CA GLN A 35 0.19 5.67 -11.78
C GLN A 35 -0.27 7.13 -11.67
N GLU A 36 -1.47 7.37 -11.16
CA GLU A 36 -1.99 8.72 -10.98
C GLU A 36 -1.21 9.49 -9.90
N PHE A 37 -0.85 8.85 -8.79
CA PHE A 37 0.00 9.47 -7.76
C PHE A 37 1.39 9.81 -8.29
N GLU A 38 1.98 8.98 -9.15
CA GLU A 38 3.24 9.28 -9.82
C GLU A 38 3.11 10.45 -10.80
N ARG A 39 2.05 10.47 -11.61
CA ARG A 39 1.76 11.56 -12.54
C ARG A 39 1.60 12.90 -11.82
N LEU A 40 1.01 12.90 -10.63
CA LEU A 40 0.81 14.08 -9.79
C LEU A 40 2.04 14.45 -8.94
N GLY A 41 3.11 13.64 -8.97
CA GLY A 41 4.33 13.85 -8.18
C GLY A 41 4.13 13.63 -6.67
N LEU A 42 3.13 12.84 -6.29
CA LEU A 42 2.76 12.59 -4.89
C LEU A 42 3.48 11.36 -4.30
N ALA A 43 3.78 10.38 -5.13
CA ALA A 43 4.53 9.18 -4.77
C ALA A 43 5.24 8.64 -6.01
N LYS A 44 6.27 7.80 -5.86
CA LYS A 44 6.82 7.08 -7.01
C LYS A 44 6.18 5.70 -7.12
N MET A 45 6.06 5.20 -8.34
CA MET A 45 5.52 3.86 -8.55
C MET A 45 6.39 2.82 -7.84
N GLU A 46 7.72 2.95 -7.85
CA GLU A 46 8.63 2.02 -7.15
C GLU A 46 8.40 1.90 -5.63
N ASP A 47 7.85 2.94 -4.99
CA ASP A 47 7.70 3.00 -3.53
C ASP A 47 6.63 2.04 -3.00
N HIS A 48 5.70 1.57 -3.84
CA HIS A 48 4.66 0.61 -3.39
C HIS A 48 5.26 -0.71 -2.89
N ASN A 49 6.46 -1.06 -3.35
CA ASN A 49 7.18 -2.26 -2.92
C ASN A 49 7.75 -2.17 -1.50
N PHE A 50 7.75 -0.99 -0.88
CA PHE A 50 8.30 -0.78 0.46
C PHE A 50 7.75 -1.79 1.49
N LEU A 51 6.45 -2.08 1.46
CA LEU A 51 5.83 -2.97 2.45
C LEU A 51 6.27 -4.43 2.30
N SER A 52 6.49 -4.94 1.07
CA SER A 52 6.98 -6.31 0.87
C SER A 52 8.45 -6.47 1.30
N GLN A 53 9.25 -5.41 1.18
CA GLN A 53 10.64 -5.40 1.64
C GLN A 53 10.73 -5.40 3.17
N VAL A 54 9.82 -4.71 3.84
CA VAL A 54 9.83 -4.53 5.29
C VAL A 54 9.13 -5.67 6.03
N ILE A 55 8.16 -6.33 5.39
CA ILE A 55 7.40 -7.47 5.93
C ILE A 55 7.76 -8.71 5.07
N PRO A 56 8.83 -9.45 5.41
CA PRO A 56 9.41 -10.48 4.51
C PRO A 56 8.49 -11.69 4.26
N HIS A 57 7.45 -11.88 5.06
CA HIS A 57 6.45 -12.94 4.91
C HIS A 57 5.14 -12.42 4.30
N ALA A 58 5.12 -11.18 3.81
CA ALA A 58 3.98 -10.63 3.12
C ALA A 58 3.90 -11.18 1.69
N LYS A 59 2.68 -11.51 1.27
CA LYS A 59 2.34 -11.74 -0.13
C LYS A 59 1.79 -10.44 -0.69
N MET A 60 2.33 -9.97 -1.80
CA MET A 60 1.80 -8.82 -2.53
C MET A 60 0.97 -9.29 -3.72
N VAL A 61 -0.18 -8.66 -3.93
CA VAL A 61 -1.05 -8.87 -5.08
C VAL A 61 -1.38 -7.51 -5.67
N GLU A 62 -1.07 -7.34 -6.95
CA GLU A 62 -1.36 -6.13 -7.69
C GLU A 62 -2.61 -6.34 -8.54
N PHE A 63 -3.48 -5.33 -8.53
CA PHE A 63 -4.65 -5.24 -9.39
C PHE A 63 -4.36 -4.16 -10.43
N PRO A 64 -4.12 -4.52 -11.70
CA PRO A 64 -3.79 -3.56 -12.76
C PRO A 64 -4.82 -2.42 -12.87
N GLU A 65 -6.11 -2.76 -12.87
CA GLU A 65 -7.25 -1.82 -12.93
C GLU A 65 -7.76 -1.42 -11.53
N GLY A 66 -6.97 -1.69 -10.49
CA GLY A 66 -7.38 -1.44 -9.11
C GLY A 66 -7.14 0.01 -8.71
N THR A 67 -8.01 0.54 -7.86
CA THR A 67 -7.85 1.84 -7.18
C THR A 67 -7.86 1.66 -5.67
N ILE A 68 -7.68 2.73 -4.90
CA ILE A 68 -7.87 2.78 -3.45
C ILE A 68 -9.30 2.41 -3.04
N CYS A 69 -10.24 2.53 -3.97
CA CYS A 69 -11.65 2.17 -3.81
C CYS A 69 -11.98 0.77 -4.34
N MET A 70 -11.00 -0.07 -4.70
CA MET A 70 -11.22 -1.40 -5.31
C MET A 70 -12.10 -2.33 -4.47
N MET A 71 -12.09 -2.19 -3.14
CA MET A 71 -12.98 -2.94 -2.24
C MET A 71 -14.47 -2.70 -2.52
N ASN A 72 -14.81 -1.53 -3.09
CA ASN A 72 -16.19 -1.17 -3.45
C ASN A 72 -16.46 -1.37 -4.95
N GLN A 73 -15.43 -1.29 -5.80
CA GLN A 73 -15.56 -1.31 -7.26
C GLN A 73 -15.51 -2.73 -7.84
N ILE A 74 -14.65 -3.58 -7.29
CA ILE A 74 -14.43 -4.96 -7.75
C ILE A 74 -14.37 -5.95 -6.56
N PRO A 75 -15.36 -5.92 -5.65
CA PRO A 75 -15.31 -6.69 -4.41
C PRO A 75 -15.15 -8.20 -4.64
N GLU A 76 -15.74 -8.74 -5.70
CA GLU A 76 -15.65 -10.17 -6.03
C GLU A 76 -14.21 -10.56 -6.41
N LYS A 77 -13.54 -9.76 -7.25
CA LYS A 77 -12.15 -10.00 -7.64
C LYS A 77 -11.20 -9.88 -6.44
N VAL A 78 -11.47 -8.96 -5.52
CA VAL A 78 -10.68 -8.81 -4.30
C VAL A 78 -10.93 -9.97 -3.33
N ALA A 79 -12.17 -10.46 -3.23
CA ALA A 79 -12.50 -11.59 -2.37
C ALA A 79 -11.81 -12.89 -2.78
N GLU A 80 -11.49 -13.09 -4.07
CA GLU A 80 -10.77 -14.28 -4.55
C GLU A 80 -9.34 -14.40 -4.02
N VAL A 81 -8.73 -13.29 -3.56
CA VAL A 81 -7.33 -13.26 -3.12
C VAL A 81 -7.14 -13.17 -1.61
N VAL A 82 -8.23 -12.94 -0.85
CA VAL A 82 -8.27 -12.83 0.62
C VAL A 82 -8.60 -14.19 1.24
#